data_AF-A0A3D5ULV5-F1
#
_entry.id   AF-A0A3D5ULV5-F1
#
_cell.length_a   1.000
_cell.length_b   1.000
_cell.length_c   1.000
_cell.angle_alpha   90.00
_cell.angle_beta   90.00
_cell.angle_gamma   90.00
#
_symmetry.space_group_name_H-M   'P 1'
#
loop_
_entity.id
_entity.type
_entity.pdbx_description
1 polymer ?
#
loop_
_entity_poly.entity_id
_entity_poly.type
_entity_poly.pdbx_seq_one_letter_code
_entity_poly.pdbx_strand_id
1 'polypeptide(L)'
;MNGEEMKRMYSPFPKMSMAQKGRKTIHYLQKLKEDGVHIVQHCPSMLGPIFTMAAEMAGVDICRLPPSGGRIGPEEALKRSMEWIGENHSLAPHIHINYVTDTIAFASKGAALANFSKFHMAGADSILPWVLTTKL
;
A
#
# COMPACT_ATOMS: atom_id res chain seq x y z
N MET A 1 -6.59 0.77 -43.95
CA MET A 1 -6.93 0.00 -42.74
C MET A 1 -8.21 -0.76 -43.01
N ASN A 2 -8.17 -2.08 -42.85
CA ASN A 2 -9.34 -2.94 -43.05
C ASN A 2 -10.31 -2.80 -41.87
N GLY A 3 -11.62 -2.92 -42.09
CA GLY A 3 -12.67 -2.73 -41.06
C GLY A 3 -12.54 -3.65 -39.85
N GLU A 4 -11.83 -4.77 -39.99
CA GLU A 4 -11.50 -5.68 -38.87
C GLU A 4 -10.41 -5.14 -37.95
N GLU A 5 -9.43 -4.40 -38.46
CA GLU A 5 -8.38 -3.76 -37.64
C GLU A 5 -8.96 -2.65 -36.76
N MET A 6 -9.90 -1.87 -37.32
CA MET A 6 -10.65 -0.84 -36.60
C MET A 6 -11.49 -1.43 -35.46
N LYS A 7 -12.18 -2.56 -35.69
CA LYS A 7 -12.96 -3.24 -34.63
C LYS A 7 -12.09 -3.83 -33.52
N ARG A 8 -10.85 -4.23 -33.80
CA ARG A 8 -9.88 -4.66 -32.78
C ARG A 8 -9.36 -3.50 -31.94
N MET A 9 -9.12 -2.34 -32.54
CA MET A 9 -8.70 -1.13 -31.82
C MET A 9 -9.84 -0.52 -30.98
N TYR A 10 -11.07 -0.58 -31.47
CA TYR A 10 -12.27 -0.04 -30.83
C TYR A 10 -13.18 -1.12 -30.23
N SER A 11 -12.61 -2.11 -29.54
CA SER A 11 -13.41 -2.94 -28.64
C SER A 11 -14.05 -2.00 -27.60
N PRO A 12 -15.38 -1.89 -27.51
CA PRO A 12 -16.06 -0.93 -26.61
C PRO A 12 -15.81 -1.24 -25.13
N PHE A 13 -15.22 -2.40 -24.84
CA PHE A 13 -14.71 -2.77 -23.53
C PHE A 13 -13.21 -3.05 -23.66
N PRO A 14 -12.36 -2.42 -22.83
CA PRO A 14 -11.01 -2.92 -22.62
C PRO A 14 -11.11 -4.42 -22.35
N LYS A 15 -10.23 -5.25 -22.93
CA LYS A 15 -10.06 -6.63 -22.45
C LYS A 15 -9.63 -6.54 -20.99
N MET A 16 -10.59 -6.47 -20.08
CA MET A 16 -10.34 -6.58 -18.67
C MET A 16 -9.92 -8.01 -18.46
N SER A 17 -8.65 -8.20 -18.11
CA SER A 17 -8.19 -9.48 -17.61
C SER A 17 -9.12 -9.86 -16.46
N MET A 18 -9.91 -10.91 -16.65
CA MET A 18 -10.70 -11.56 -15.59
C MET A 18 -9.80 -12.24 -14.55
N ALA A 19 -8.48 -12.09 -14.65
CA ALA A 19 -7.57 -12.49 -13.60
C ALA A 19 -7.97 -11.75 -12.33
N GLN A 20 -8.50 -12.49 -11.36
CA GLN A 20 -8.57 -12.02 -10.00
C GLN A 20 -7.17 -11.55 -9.63
N LYS A 21 -6.98 -10.23 -9.51
CA LYS A 21 -5.71 -9.69 -9.04
C LYS A 21 -5.55 -10.22 -7.63
N GLY A 22 -4.65 -11.18 -7.46
CA GLY A 22 -4.22 -11.59 -6.13
C GLY A 22 -3.59 -10.39 -5.43
N ARG A 23 -3.67 -10.37 -4.10
CA ARG A 23 -2.97 -9.37 -3.30
C ARG A 23 -1.47 -9.47 -3.55
N LYS A 24 -0.79 -8.33 -3.72
CA LYS A 24 0.65 -8.24 -3.90
C LYS A 24 1.34 -8.54 -2.56
N THR A 25 1.74 -9.80 -2.38
CA THR A 25 2.40 -10.27 -1.15
C THR A 25 3.89 -9.95 -1.15
N ILE A 26 4.55 -10.14 0.00
CA ILE A 26 6.03 -10.10 0.08
C ILE A 26 6.68 -11.08 -0.91
N HIS A 27 6.10 -12.27 -1.09
CA HIS A 27 6.60 -13.25 -2.05
C HIS A 27 6.53 -12.74 -3.49
N TYR A 28 5.44 -12.05 -3.87
CA TYR A 28 5.34 -11.38 -5.16
C TYR A 28 6.47 -10.36 -5.36
N LEU A 29 6.73 -9.52 -4.35
CA LEU A 29 7.80 -8.51 -4.40
C LEU A 29 9.19 -9.14 -4.51
N GLN A 30 9.42 -10.24 -3.79
CA GLN A 30 10.68 -10.99 -3.87
C GLN A 30 10.89 -11.58 -5.27
N LYS A 31 9.83 -12.12 -5.89
CA LYS A 31 9.90 -12.60 -7.27
C LYS A 31 10.21 -11.48 -8.26
N LEU A 32 9.60 -10.30 -8.14
CA LEU A 32 9.94 -9.16 -9.00
C LEU A 32 11.42 -8.81 -8.92
N LYS A 33 11.98 -8.81 -7.70
CA LYS A 33 13.41 -8.57 -7.47
C LYS A 33 14.28 -9.63 -8.15
N GLU A 34 13.93 -10.90 -8.03
CA GLU A 34 14.66 -12.03 -8.62
C GLU A 34 14.61 -12.00 -10.16
N ASP A 35 13.45 -11.66 -10.72
CA ASP A 35 13.23 -11.52 -12.16
C ASP A 35 13.87 -10.23 -12.74
N GLY A 36 14.47 -9.37 -11.89
CA GLY A 36 15.07 -8.11 -12.31
C GLY A 36 14.04 -7.03 -12.70
N VAL A 37 12.78 -7.20 -12.31
CA VAL A 37 11.69 -6.25 -12.59
C VAL A 37 11.67 -5.17 -11.51
N HIS A 38 11.65 -3.90 -11.92
CA HIS A 38 11.57 -2.79 -10.99
C HIS A 38 10.26 -2.77 -10.22
N ILE A 39 10.36 -2.68 -8.89
CA ILE A 39 9.22 -2.53 -7.98
C ILE A 39 8.83 -1.06 -7.93
N VAL A 40 7.57 -0.76 -8.26
CA VAL A 40 7.03 0.61 -8.24
C VAL A 40 6.32 0.88 -6.93
N GLN A 41 6.71 1.97 -6.25
CA GLN A 41 6.13 2.38 -4.98
C GLN A 41 5.47 3.77 -5.11
N HIS A 42 4.26 3.89 -4.55
CA HIS A 42 3.56 5.15 -4.36
C HIS A 42 3.56 5.54 -2.88
N CYS A 43 3.67 6.83 -2.59
CA CYS A 43 3.43 7.40 -1.26
C CYS A 43 2.25 8.36 -1.39
N PRO A 44 1.07 8.04 -0.85
CA PRO A 44 -0.12 8.87 -1.01
C PRO A 44 0.00 10.25 -0.37
N SER A 45 0.96 10.49 0.53
CA SER A 45 1.06 11.77 1.25
C SER A 45 -0.31 12.20 1.81
N MET A 46 -0.76 13.44 1.61
CA MET A 46 -2.10 13.90 2.04
C MET A 46 -3.25 13.48 1.10
N LEU A 47 -2.96 12.65 0.11
CA LEU A 47 -3.94 12.19 -0.85
C LEU A 47 -4.60 10.93 -0.27
N GLY A 48 -5.90 11.00 -0.01
CA GLY A 48 -6.65 9.96 0.70
C GLY A 48 -6.70 8.59 -0.02
N PRO A 49 -7.47 7.65 0.53
CA PRO A 49 -7.62 6.27 0.00
C PRO A 49 -7.94 6.16 -1.50
N ILE A 50 -8.61 7.17 -2.08
CA ILE A 50 -8.91 7.24 -3.52
C ILE A 50 -7.63 7.21 -4.37
N PHE A 51 -6.56 7.85 -3.91
CA PHE A 51 -5.29 7.85 -4.64
C PHE A 51 -4.56 6.50 -4.50
N THR A 52 -4.69 5.83 -3.37
CA THR A 52 -4.21 4.45 -3.20
C THR A 52 -4.91 3.51 -4.17
N MET A 53 -6.24 3.65 -4.34
CA MET A 53 -7.00 2.91 -5.35
C MET A 53 -6.50 3.22 -6.77
N ALA A 54 -6.32 4.49 -7.12
CA ALA A 54 -5.82 4.88 -8.43
C ALA A 54 -4.41 4.30 -8.70
N ALA A 55 -3.53 4.28 -7.69
CA ALA A 55 -2.22 3.66 -7.77
C ALA A 55 -2.32 2.14 -8.03
N GLU A 56 -3.22 1.44 -7.34
CA GLU A 56 -3.48 0.01 -7.59
C GLU A 56 -3.98 -0.25 -9.01
N MET A 57 -4.90 0.59 -9.50
CA MET A 57 -5.41 0.51 -10.87
C MET A 57 -4.31 0.73 -11.91
N ALA A 58 -3.39 1.66 -11.64
CA ALA A 58 -2.20 1.93 -12.47
C ALA A 58 -1.13 0.82 -12.38
N GLY A 59 -1.30 -0.18 -11.51
CA GLY A 59 -0.40 -1.31 -11.39
C GLY A 59 0.78 -1.09 -10.44
N VAL A 60 0.77 -0.05 -9.61
CA VAL A 60 1.78 0.18 -8.56
C VAL A 60 1.84 -1.03 -7.61
N ASP A 61 3.04 -1.38 -7.15
CA ASP A 61 3.27 -2.57 -6.34
C ASP A 61 3.04 -2.34 -4.85
N ILE A 62 3.56 -1.22 -4.34
CA ILE A 62 3.57 -0.90 -2.92
C ILE A 62 2.94 0.47 -2.69
N CYS A 63 2.00 0.54 -1.75
CA CYS A 63 1.59 1.78 -1.10
C CYS A 63 2.40 1.94 0.19
N ARG A 64 3.29 2.94 0.23
CA ARG A 64 3.95 3.36 1.47
C ARG A 64 3.02 4.32 2.20
N LEU A 65 2.18 3.75 3.05
CA LEU A 65 1.12 4.49 3.73
C LEU A 65 1.70 5.27 4.92
N PRO A 66 1.64 6.62 4.93
CA PRO A 66 2.09 7.40 6.08
C PRO A 66 1.20 7.15 7.31
N PRO A 67 1.66 7.53 8.52
CA PRO A 67 0.89 7.35 9.76
C PRO A 67 -0.50 8.00 9.75
N SER A 68 -0.71 8.99 8.88
CA SER A 68 -1.99 9.66 8.67
C SER A 68 -2.04 10.40 7.33
N GLY A 69 -3.24 10.73 6.85
CA GLY A 69 -3.46 11.53 5.65
C GLY A 69 -3.28 13.05 5.85
N GLY A 70 -2.79 13.49 7.00
CA GLY A 70 -2.65 14.91 7.33
C GLY A 70 -1.58 15.18 8.38
N ARG A 71 -1.39 16.45 8.77
CA ARG A 71 -0.47 16.81 9.86
C ARG A 71 -1.18 16.67 11.20
N ILE A 72 -1.09 15.50 11.81
CA ILE A 72 -1.53 15.26 13.20
C ILE A 72 -0.35 14.78 14.05
N GLY A 73 -0.46 14.94 15.37
CA GLY A 73 0.55 14.47 16.30
C GLY A 73 0.68 12.94 16.30
N PRO A 74 1.84 12.39 16.66
CA PRO A 74 2.12 10.96 16.56
C PRO A 74 1.16 10.12 17.43
N GLU A 75 0.79 10.61 18.62
CA GLU A 75 -0.17 9.91 19.50
C GLU A 75 -1.55 9.78 18.86
N GLU A 76 -2.01 10.82 18.18
CA GLU A 76 -3.30 10.81 17.49
C GLU A 76 -3.24 9.93 16.23
N ALA A 77 -2.14 9.97 15.50
CA ALA A 77 -1.91 9.06 14.38
C ALA A 77 -1.92 7.59 14.83
N LEU A 78 -1.30 7.27 15.97
CA LEU A 78 -1.31 5.92 16.52
C LEU A 78 -2.72 5.48 16.94
N LYS A 79 -3.53 6.36 17.54
CA LYS A 79 -4.92 6.04 17.89
C LYS A 79 -5.78 5.74 16.66
N ARG A 80 -5.55 6.46 15.57
CA ARG A 80 -6.34 6.36 14.32
C ARG A 80 -5.76 5.40 13.29
N SER A 81 -4.64 4.75 13.58
CA SER A 81 -3.90 3.95 12.61
C SER A 81 -4.75 2.83 12.00
N MET A 82 -5.57 2.14 12.80
CA MET A 82 -6.39 1.03 12.31
C MET A 82 -7.49 1.51 11.35
N GLU A 83 -8.14 2.63 11.67
CA GLU A 83 -9.12 3.30 10.80
C GLU A 83 -8.44 3.63 9.46
N TRP A 84 -7.30 4.33 9.52
CA TRP A 84 -6.58 4.78 8.36
C TRP A 84 -6.08 3.66 7.44
N ILE A 85 -5.51 2.59 8.03
CA ILE A 85 -5.09 1.40 7.28
C ILE A 85 -6.31 0.72 6.66
N GLY A 86 -7.39 0.55 7.42
CA GLY A 86 -8.60 -0.13 6.96
C GLY A 86 -9.29 0.60 5.80
N GLU A 87 -9.35 1.94 5.84
CA GLU A 87 -9.89 2.74 4.74
C GLU A 87 -9.10 2.53 3.43
N ASN A 88 -7.77 2.55 3.52
CA ASN A 88 -6.90 2.33 2.37
C ASN A 88 -7.00 0.88 1.86
N HIS A 89 -7.02 -0.10 2.76
CA HIS A 89 -7.16 -1.50 2.40
C HIS A 89 -8.52 -1.79 1.72
N SER A 90 -9.60 -1.16 2.19
CA SER A 90 -10.93 -1.38 1.64
C SER A 90 -11.07 -0.88 0.21
N LEU A 91 -10.38 0.21 -0.15
CA LEU A 91 -10.42 0.79 -1.49
C LEU A 91 -9.33 0.27 -2.43
N ALA A 92 -8.24 -0.25 -1.87
CA ALA A 92 -7.12 -0.84 -2.60
C ALA A 92 -6.78 -2.23 -2.00
N PRO A 93 -7.60 -3.25 -2.28
CA PRO A 93 -7.48 -4.56 -1.66
C PRO A 93 -6.31 -5.40 -2.19
N HIS A 94 -5.68 -5.02 -3.31
CA HIS A 94 -4.66 -5.83 -3.98
C HIS A 94 -3.26 -5.23 -3.95
N ILE A 95 -3.11 -3.93 -3.69
CA ILE A 95 -1.79 -3.31 -3.51
C ILE A 95 -1.14 -3.75 -2.19
N HIS A 96 0.19 -3.84 -2.16
CA HIS A 96 0.90 -4.12 -0.92
C HIS A 96 0.92 -2.87 -0.03
N ILE A 97 0.27 -2.92 1.14
CA ILE A 97 0.27 -1.81 2.10
C ILE A 97 1.46 -1.94 3.04
N ASN A 98 2.46 -1.08 2.85
CA ASN A 98 3.59 -0.89 3.74
C ASN A 98 3.30 0.30 4.67
N TYR A 99 2.83 0.03 5.88
CA TYR A 99 2.43 1.07 6.84
C TYR A 99 3.63 1.63 7.59
N VAL A 100 3.86 2.93 7.46
CA VAL A 100 4.89 3.67 8.19
C VAL A 100 4.36 4.04 9.57
N THR A 101 5.16 3.86 10.60
CA THR A 101 4.77 4.17 11.97
C THR A 101 5.87 4.89 12.74
N ASP A 102 5.46 5.75 13.67
CA ASP A 102 6.33 6.58 14.50
C ASP A 102 6.90 5.82 15.71
N THR A 103 7.99 6.34 16.28
CA THR A 103 8.73 5.71 17.39
C THR A 103 7.87 5.33 18.58
N ILE A 104 6.80 6.10 18.86
CA ILE A 104 5.88 5.80 19.97
C ILE A 104 5.18 4.44 19.81
N ALA A 105 4.99 3.96 18.58
CA ALA A 105 4.33 2.69 18.30
C ALA A 105 5.22 1.49 18.62
N PHE A 106 6.53 1.69 18.72
CA PHE A 106 7.52 0.62 18.90
C PHE A 106 8.62 0.97 19.93
N ALA A 107 8.33 1.88 20.85
CA ALA A 107 9.25 2.31 21.91
C ALA A 107 9.72 1.15 22.83
N SER A 108 8.97 0.05 22.87
CA SER A 108 9.38 -1.19 23.51
C SER A 108 8.97 -2.39 22.65
N LYS A 109 9.61 -3.56 22.89
CA LYS A 109 9.25 -4.81 22.19
C LYS A 109 7.77 -5.18 22.38
N GLY A 110 7.24 -4.99 23.60
CA GLY A 110 5.83 -5.26 23.90
C GLY A 110 4.87 -4.31 23.18
N ALA A 111 5.21 -3.02 23.15
CA ALA A 111 4.43 -2.03 22.39
C ALA A 111 4.47 -2.33 20.88
N ALA A 112 5.65 -2.64 20.34
CA ALA A 112 5.82 -3.00 18.94
C ALA A 112 4.94 -4.20 18.57
N LEU A 113 5.00 -5.30 19.35
CA LEU A 113 4.18 -6.48 19.08
C LEU A 113 2.68 -6.12 19.12
N ALA A 114 2.22 -5.47 20.19
CA ALA A 114 0.81 -5.14 20.35
C ALA A 114 0.27 -4.23 19.24
N ASN A 115 1.06 -3.21 18.85
CA ASN A 115 0.66 -2.27 17.81
C ASN A 115 0.76 -2.87 16.41
N PHE A 116 1.84 -3.59 16.09
CA PHE A 116 2.02 -4.17 14.76
C PHE A 116 1.00 -5.26 14.48
N SER A 117 0.62 -6.07 15.49
CA SER A 117 -0.49 -7.01 15.37
C SER A 117 -1.80 -6.29 14.99
N LYS A 118 -2.12 -5.16 15.63
CA LYS A 118 -3.31 -4.36 15.29
C LYS A 118 -3.25 -3.79 13.87
N PHE A 119 -2.07 -3.34 13.44
CA PHE A 119 -1.89 -2.79 12.09
C PHE A 119 -2.07 -3.88 11.01
N HIS A 120 -1.54 -5.07 11.25
CA HIS A 120 -1.80 -6.23 10.38
C HIS A 120 -3.27 -6.64 10.36
N MET A 121 -3.94 -6.65 11.52
CA MET A 121 -5.39 -6.88 11.60
C MET A 121 -6.20 -5.86 10.80
N ALA A 122 -5.75 -4.60 10.76
CA ALA A 122 -6.39 -3.55 9.98
C ALA A 122 -6.13 -3.65 8.46
N GLY A 123 -5.23 -4.53 8.04
CA GLY A 123 -4.94 -4.79 6.63
C GLY A 123 -3.60 -4.26 6.14
N ALA A 124 -2.63 -3.93 7.00
CA ALA A 124 -1.26 -3.68 6.56
C ALA A 124 -0.55 -5.01 6.24
N ASP A 125 0.17 -5.06 5.11
CA ASP A 125 0.94 -6.26 4.71
C ASP A 125 2.34 -6.27 5.35
N SER A 126 2.91 -5.09 5.55
CA SER A 126 4.20 -4.90 6.22
C SER A 126 4.21 -3.60 7.01
N ILE A 127 4.99 -3.57 8.08
CA ILE A 127 5.16 -2.39 8.93
C ILE A 127 6.58 -1.86 8.77
N LEU A 128 6.71 -0.55 8.57
CA LEU A 128 7.97 0.17 8.53
C LEU A 128 8.12 1.05 9.78
N PRO A 129 8.89 0.61 10.80
CA PRO A 129 9.24 1.44 11.94
C PRO A 129 10.24 2.51 11.46
N TRP A 130 9.84 3.79 11.46
CA TRP A 130 10.74 4.87 11.06
C TRP A 130 11.56 5.36 12.24
N VAL A 131 12.89 5.26 12.14
CA VAL A 131 13.84 5.74 13.15
C VAL A 131 14.76 6.77 12.52
N LEU A 132 14.89 7.94 13.16
CA LEU A 132 16.01 8.84 12.90
C LEU A 132 17.23 8.30 13.67
N THR A 133 18.08 7.53 13.01
CA THR A 133 19.39 7.17 13.56
C THR A 133 20.33 8.36 13.41
N THR A 134 20.42 9.22 14.42
CA THR A 134 21.67 9.94 14.66
C THR A 134 22.67 8.93 15.18
N LYS A 135 23.68 8.57 14.38
CA LYS A 135 24.91 7.99 14.94
C LYS A 135 25.44 9.00 15.96
N LEU A 136 25.33 8.68 17.25
CA LEU A 136 26.07 9.32 18.34
C LEU A 136 27.47 8.70 18.41
#